data_AF-A0A349DTG0-F1
#
_entry.id   AF-A0A349DTG0-F1
#
_cell.length_a   1.000
_cell.length_b   1.000
_cell.length_c   1.000
_cell.angle_alpha   90.00
_cell.angle_beta   90.00
_cell.angle_gamma   90.00
#
_symmetry.space_group_name_H-M   'P 1'
#
loop_
_entity.id
_entity.type
_entity.pdbx_description
1 polymer ?
#
loop_
_entity_poly.entity_id
_entity_poly.type
_entity_poly.pdbx_seq_one_letter_code
_entity_poly.pdbx_strand_id
1 'polypeptide(L)'
;MYSLQIQKLIVQKDLLDNPIDKIKLLQQAIQIADAHQDVEWAVELRLELIDQEISTVQRHFSLEALSWIIGIYEQDNALIDENDFLWLYIWVLHIIMHDPDISASQRDTIVADFSKRFQRNGYSLQRLHEEYFLLYNYFGIQDKAQDYQNLIRQAPADDMARCTGCSQNMQVEYCLNFGDVEKAKVEAHEILNRKLVCDDCDLPDRTLARLSTALTKQNKLAEAKSFFEQGMQELARKNFPEDAFEWAIEFAYYLSKTNNAQAWEFIETHYPKYEPHRFLRYQMAIMMLGILKNTPSEKIKVQFPDWVPFFQNTAVYDKAALETAYYQEAKAIGQKMATREGLPAIAAHLDQQIAAF
;
A
#
# COMPACT_ATOMS: atom_id res chain seq x y z
N MET A 1 -25.01 30.99 5.50
CA MET A 1 -23.60 31.02 5.95
C MET A 1 -22.95 29.76 5.41
N TYR A 2 -21.87 29.88 4.61
CA TYR A 2 -21.25 28.75 3.92
C TYR A 2 -20.62 27.75 4.91
N SER A 3 -20.13 28.22 6.06
CA SER A 3 -19.64 27.39 7.17
C SER A 3 -20.67 26.37 7.66
N LEU A 4 -21.97 26.72 7.69
CA LEU A 4 -23.03 25.75 8.03
C LEU A 4 -23.19 24.67 6.97
N GLN A 5 -22.90 24.95 5.70
CA GLN A 5 -22.92 23.95 4.63
C GLN A 5 -21.75 22.96 4.79
N ILE A 6 -20.55 23.48 5.07
CA ILE A 6 -19.36 22.67 5.39
C ILE A 6 -19.63 21.77 6.60
N GLN A 7 -20.14 22.34 7.70
CA GLN A 7 -20.48 21.57 8.91
C GLN A 7 -21.50 20.46 8.64
N LYS A 8 -22.50 20.70 7.78
CA LYS A 8 -23.45 19.65 7.39
C LYS A 8 -22.78 18.50 6.65
N LEU A 9 -21.83 18.80 5.76
CA LEU A 9 -21.06 17.78 5.04
C LEU A 9 -20.17 16.97 5.99
N ILE A 10 -19.55 17.63 6.99
CA ILE A 10 -18.74 16.95 8.01
C ILE A 10 -19.60 16.02 8.86
N VAL A 11 -20.76 16.48 9.35
CA VAL A 11 -21.68 15.62 10.10
C VAL A 11 -22.17 14.45 9.25
N GLN A 12 -22.42 14.65 7.95
CA GLN A 12 -22.77 13.54 7.06
C GLN A 12 -21.62 12.55 6.88
N LYS A 13 -20.38 13.04 6.72
CA LYS A 13 -19.15 12.25 6.62
C LYS A 13 -18.94 11.38 7.86
N ASP A 14 -19.15 11.94 9.05
CA ASP A 14 -18.96 11.22 10.32
C ASP A 14 -19.95 10.06 10.53
N LEU A 15 -21.05 10.04 9.77
CA LEU A 15 -22.04 8.95 9.79
C LEU A 15 -21.70 7.82 8.80
N LEU A 16 -20.65 7.99 7.98
CA LEU A 16 -20.24 6.99 6.99
C LEU A 16 -19.11 6.13 7.56
N ASP A 17 -19.10 4.85 7.19
CA ASP A 17 -17.98 3.95 7.50
C ASP A 17 -16.98 3.87 6.34
N ASN A 18 -17.45 4.02 5.09
CA ASN A 18 -16.63 3.86 3.90
C ASN A 18 -15.73 5.11 3.66
N PRO A 19 -14.38 4.96 3.63
CA PRO A 19 -13.49 6.10 3.44
C PRO A 19 -13.64 6.81 2.09
N ILE A 20 -13.99 6.11 1.01
CA ILE A 20 -14.17 6.72 -0.31
C ILE A 20 -15.40 7.63 -0.32
N ASP A 21 -16.48 7.25 0.33
CA ASP A 21 -17.66 8.12 0.46
C ASP A 21 -17.39 9.32 1.37
N LYS A 22 -16.55 9.16 2.40
CA LYS A 22 -16.05 10.29 3.20
C LYS A 22 -15.23 11.27 2.35
N ILE A 23 -14.32 10.77 1.52
CA ILE A 23 -13.50 11.59 0.60
C ILE A 23 -14.40 12.40 -0.34
N LYS A 24 -15.46 11.82 -0.89
CA LYS A 24 -16.41 12.57 -1.77
C LYS A 24 -17.08 13.74 -1.06
N LEU A 25 -17.39 13.61 0.24
CA LEU A 25 -17.96 14.71 1.04
C LEU A 25 -16.90 15.75 1.41
N LEU A 26 -15.67 15.32 1.72
CA LEU A 26 -14.54 16.22 1.96
C LEU A 26 -14.23 17.06 0.72
N GLN A 27 -14.23 16.48 -0.48
CA GLN A 27 -14.04 17.22 -1.73
C GLN A 27 -15.10 18.31 -1.94
N GLN A 28 -16.37 18.02 -1.64
CA GLN A 28 -17.44 19.02 -1.71
C GLN A 28 -17.24 20.14 -0.68
N ALA A 29 -16.83 19.79 0.54
CA ALA A 29 -16.55 20.77 1.59
C ALA A 29 -15.36 21.66 1.22
N ILE A 30 -14.29 21.08 0.67
CA ILE A 30 -13.11 21.78 0.17
C ILE A 30 -13.49 22.78 -0.93
N GLN A 31 -14.33 22.37 -1.90
CA GLN A 31 -14.81 23.27 -2.96
C GLN A 31 -15.56 24.49 -2.39
N ILE A 32 -16.37 24.30 -1.34
CA ILE A 32 -17.05 25.40 -0.67
C ILE A 32 -16.05 26.31 0.05
N ALA A 33 -15.10 25.75 0.79
CA ALA A 33 -14.06 26.51 1.49
C ALA A 33 -13.22 27.36 0.51
N ASP A 34 -12.76 26.73 -0.57
CA ASP A 34 -11.96 27.39 -1.62
C ASP A 34 -12.74 28.51 -2.32
N ALA A 35 -14.03 28.29 -2.64
CA ALA A 35 -14.88 29.30 -3.27
C ALA A 35 -15.11 30.54 -2.39
N HIS A 36 -15.01 30.37 -1.07
CA HIS A 36 -15.16 31.43 -0.09
C HIS A 36 -13.81 31.97 0.44
N GLN A 37 -12.68 31.45 -0.06
CA GLN A 37 -11.32 31.79 0.39
C GLN A 37 -11.12 31.58 1.91
N ASP A 38 -11.81 30.59 2.47
CA ASP A 38 -11.71 30.25 3.88
C ASP A 38 -10.53 29.27 4.09
N VAL A 39 -9.36 29.84 4.38
CA VAL A 39 -8.09 29.08 4.44
C VAL A 39 -8.09 28.10 5.61
N GLU A 40 -8.64 28.47 6.77
CA GLU A 40 -8.70 27.59 7.95
C GLU A 40 -9.48 26.32 7.64
N TRP A 41 -10.70 26.44 7.11
CA TRP A 41 -11.47 25.27 6.66
C TRP A 41 -10.77 24.49 5.56
N ALA A 42 -10.17 25.19 4.59
CA ALA A 42 -9.49 24.56 3.47
C ALA A 42 -8.26 23.73 3.90
N VAL A 43 -7.55 24.15 4.95
CA VAL A 43 -6.44 23.40 5.56
C VAL A 43 -6.96 22.18 6.31
N GLU A 44 -7.88 22.36 7.25
CA GLU A 44 -8.42 21.26 8.08
C GLU A 44 -9.00 20.13 7.23
N LEU A 45 -9.82 20.48 6.22
CA LEU A 45 -10.45 19.50 5.35
C LEU A 45 -9.44 18.74 4.47
N ARG A 46 -8.33 19.38 4.09
CA ARG A 46 -7.27 18.73 3.29
C ARG A 46 -6.41 17.80 4.13
N LEU A 47 -6.11 18.18 5.39
CA LEU A 47 -5.44 17.29 6.34
C LEU A 47 -6.28 16.02 6.56
N GLU A 48 -7.58 16.18 6.80
CA GLU A 48 -8.49 15.05 6.97
C GLU A 48 -8.63 14.23 5.68
N LEU A 49 -8.65 14.86 4.50
CA LEU A 49 -8.70 14.15 3.23
C LEU A 49 -7.48 13.24 3.01
N ILE A 50 -6.27 13.71 3.36
CA ILE A 50 -5.06 12.89 3.27
C ILE A 50 -5.20 11.68 4.21
N ASP A 51 -5.64 11.92 5.45
CA ASP A 51 -5.84 10.86 6.45
C ASP A 51 -6.85 9.79 5.99
N GLN A 52 -7.99 10.21 5.43
CA GLN A 52 -8.97 9.26 4.91
C GLN A 52 -8.45 8.47 3.70
N GLU A 53 -7.66 9.10 2.83
CA GLU A 53 -7.11 8.42 1.66
C GLU A 53 -6.09 7.34 2.05
N ILE A 54 -5.41 7.45 3.21
CA ILE A 54 -4.49 6.42 3.76
C ILE A 54 -5.14 5.04 3.75
N SER A 55 -6.42 4.97 4.13
CA SER A 55 -7.21 3.73 4.28
C SER A 55 -7.90 3.28 2.97
N THR A 56 -7.48 3.79 1.82
CA THR A 56 -8.03 3.39 0.52
C THR A 56 -6.96 2.79 -0.38
N VAL A 57 -7.41 1.99 -1.35
CA VAL A 57 -6.56 1.50 -2.45
C VAL A 57 -6.24 2.60 -3.47
N GLN A 58 -6.90 3.75 -3.38
CA GLN A 58 -6.70 4.91 -4.26
C GLN A 58 -5.69 5.88 -3.64
N ARG A 59 -4.96 6.64 -4.48
CA ARG A 59 -3.92 7.59 -4.04
C ARG A 59 -3.90 8.82 -4.95
N HIS A 60 -5.05 9.47 -5.13
CA HIS A 60 -5.24 10.53 -6.12
C HIS A 60 -5.05 11.93 -5.54
N PHE A 61 -5.38 12.17 -4.27
CA PHE A 61 -5.57 13.52 -3.75
C PHE A 61 -4.48 13.97 -2.78
N SER A 62 -3.82 13.04 -2.09
CA SER A 62 -2.93 13.35 -0.96
C SER A 62 -1.74 14.23 -1.36
N LEU A 63 -1.14 13.98 -2.53
CA LEU A 63 0.00 14.76 -3.01
C LEU A 63 -0.40 16.21 -3.31
N GLU A 64 -1.53 16.42 -3.98
CA GLU A 64 -2.05 17.75 -4.31
C GLU A 64 -2.46 18.51 -3.03
N ALA A 65 -3.20 17.84 -2.14
CA ALA A 65 -3.63 18.40 -0.87
C ALA A 65 -2.43 18.84 -0.01
N LEU A 66 -1.41 17.99 0.14
CA LEU A 66 -0.21 18.31 0.91
C LEU A 66 0.59 19.44 0.25
N SER A 67 0.74 19.43 -1.08
CA SER A 67 1.43 20.50 -1.80
C SER A 67 0.75 21.85 -1.59
N TRP A 68 -0.58 21.87 -1.55
CA TRP A 68 -1.35 23.08 -1.25
C TRP A 68 -1.13 23.55 0.20
N ILE A 69 -1.20 22.64 1.17
CA ILE A 69 -0.96 22.95 2.59
C ILE A 69 0.43 23.53 2.81
N ILE A 70 1.46 22.92 2.22
CA ILE A 70 2.83 23.46 2.24
C ILE A 70 2.87 24.86 1.64
N GLY A 71 2.17 25.10 0.53
CA GLY A 71 2.07 26.42 -0.08
C GLY A 71 1.45 27.48 0.84
N ILE A 72 0.45 27.11 1.66
CA ILE A 72 -0.12 28.00 2.68
C ILE A 72 0.87 28.25 3.81
N TYR A 73 1.52 27.20 4.33
CA TYR A 73 2.53 27.33 5.38
C TYR A 73 3.69 28.26 4.98
N GLU A 74 4.16 28.17 3.72
CA GLU A 74 5.25 29.05 3.24
C GLU A 74 4.78 30.50 3.01
N GLN A 75 3.48 30.75 2.85
CA GLN A 75 2.92 32.10 2.76
C GLN A 75 2.73 32.73 4.14
N ASP A 76 2.16 31.98 5.07
CA ASP A 76 1.92 32.39 6.45
C ASP A 76 2.01 31.19 7.41
N ASN A 77 3.12 31.10 8.12
CA ASN A 77 3.40 30.01 9.06
C ASN A 77 2.62 30.14 10.38
N ALA A 78 1.86 31.22 10.58
CA ALA A 78 0.97 31.36 11.74
C ALA A 78 -0.36 30.61 11.55
N LEU A 79 -0.70 30.23 10.32
CA LEU A 79 -1.98 29.57 9.99
C LEU A 79 -1.99 28.06 10.25
N ILE A 80 -0.82 27.41 10.25
CA ILE A 80 -0.67 25.97 10.48
C ILE A 80 0.69 25.68 11.10
N ASP A 81 0.73 24.82 12.11
CA ASP A 81 1.99 24.31 12.63
C ASP A 81 2.56 23.31 11.62
N GLU A 82 3.87 23.38 11.35
CA GLU A 82 4.50 22.43 10.44
C GLU A 82 4.31 20.99 10.92
N ASN A 83 4.36 20.77 12.23
CA ASN A 83 4.18 19.45 12.82
C ASN A 83 2.81 18.83 12.52
N ASP A 84 1.78 19.65 12.26
CA ASP A 84 0.42 19.17 11.95
C ASP A 84 0.38 18.40 10.62
N PHE A 85 1.28 18.71 9.67
CA PHE A 85 1.34 18.01 8.38
C PHE A 85 2.57 17.12 8.19
N LEU A 86 3.61 17.21 9.05
CA LEU A 86 4.80 16.34 8.92
C LEU A 86 4.46 14.85 9.03
N TRP A 87 3.50 14.49 9.91
CA TRP A 87 3.02 13.12 10.01
C TRP A 87 2.40 12.63 8.70
N LEU A 88 1.53 13.45 8.11
CA LEU A 88 0.90 13.17 6.80
C LEU A 88 1.93 13.14 5.66
N TYR A 89 3.01 13.92 5.78
CA TYR A 89 4.10 13.90 4.81
C TYR A 89 4.82 12.56 4.78
N ILE A 90 4.90 11.81 5.89
CA ILE A 90 5.47 10.43 5.88
C ILE A 90 4.63 9.53 4.97
N TRP A 91 3.31 9.63 5.06
CA TRP A 91 2.40 8.85 4.22
C TRP A 91 2.46 9.26 2.75
N VAL A 92 2.53 10.56 2.47
CA VAL A 92 2.72 11.05 1.10
C VAL A 92 4.08 10.65 0.53
N LEU A 93 5.12 10.63 1.35
CA LEU A 93 6.44 10.13 0.95
C LEU A 93 6.35 8.66 0.51
N HIS A 94 5.65 7.80 1.25
CA HIS A 94 5.41 6.42 0.85
C HIS A 94 4.75 6.32 -0.55
N ILE A 95 3.69 7.11 -0.78
CA ILE A 95 3.00 7.16 -2.09
C ILE A 95 4.00 7.53 -3.19
N ILE A 96 4.78 8.59 -2.99
CA ILE A 96 5.72 9.10 -4.00
C ILE A 96 6.80 8.08 -4.32
N MET A 97 7.32 7.42 -3.29
CA MET A 97 8.40 6.45 -3.42
C MET A 97 7.97 5.23 -4.23
N HIS A 98 6.68 4.90 -4.26
CA HIS A 98 6.16 3.73 -4.99
C HIS A 98 5.42 4.06 -6.29
N ASP A 99 5.09 5.32 -6.55
CA ASP A 99 4.32 5.71 -7.75
C ASP A 99 5.21 5.87 -9.01
N PRO A 100 5.15 4.95 -9.99
CA PRO A 100 5.95 5.04 -11.21
C PRO A 100 5.58 6.24 -12.10
N ASP A 101 4.45 6.91 -11.88
CA ASP A 101 4.03 8.08 -12.65
C ASP A 101 4.74 9.37 -12.24
N ILE A 102 5.28 9.42 -11.03
CA ILE A 102 6.10 10.54 -10.57
C ILE A 102 7.50 10.41 -11.16
N SER A 103 8.01 11.46 -11.80
CA SER A 103 9.36 11.44 -12.37
C SER A 103 10.45 11.41 -11.28
N ALA A 104 11.64 10.89 -11.62
CA ALA A 104 12.78 10.88 -10.70
C ALA A 104 13.10 12.29 -10.16
N SER A 105 13.08 13.31 -11.02
CA SER A 105 13.32 14.70 -10.61
C SER A 105 12.27 15.23 -9.63
N GLN A 106 11.00 14.87 -9.81
CA GLN A 106 9.93 15.26 -8.87
C GLN A 106 10.12 14.55 -7.54
N ARG A 107 10.37 13.24 -7.55
CA ARG A 107 10.68 12.45 -6.34
C ARG A 107 11.86 13.05 -5.59
N ASP A 108 12.97 13.35 -6.26
CA ASP A 108 14.17 13.91 -5.64
C ASP A 108 13.92 15.30 -5.03
N THR A 109 13.11 16.13 -5.70
CA THR A 109 12.71 17.44 -5.19
C THR A 109 11.89 17.31 -3.91
N ILE A 110 10.91 16.40 -3.90
CA ILE A 110 10.05 16.18 -2.73
C ILE A 110 10.85 15.55 -1.58
N VAL A 111 11.74 14.59 -1.87
CA VAL A 111 12.64 13.99 -0.87
C VAL A 111 13.56 15.05 -0.26
N ALA A 112 14.07 16.00 -1.04
CA ALA A 112 14.91 17.08 -0.53
C ALA A 112 14.12 18.04 0.38
N ASP A 113 12.89 18.39 0.00
CA ASP A 113 11.99 19.21 0.84
C ASP A 113 11.63 18.47 2.14
N PHE A 114 11.18 17.22 2.05
CA PHE A 114 10.92 16.34 3.20
C PHE A 114 12.12 16.32 4.15
N SER A 115 13.32 16.07 3.62
CA SER A 115 14.54 15.97 4.43
C SER A 115 14.84 17.26 5.17
N LYS A 116 14.72 18.40 4.48
CA LYS A 116 14.95 19.73 5.05
C LYS A 116 13.95 20.03 6.18
N ARG A 117 12.67 19.69 5.99
CA ARG A 117 11.61 19.91 6.98
C ARG A 117 11.77 19.01 8.21
N PHE A 118 12.07 17.73 8.02
CA PHE A 118 12.32 16.81 9.12
C PHE A 118 13.52 17.26 9.96
N GLN A 119 14.64 17.58 9.32
CA GLN A 119 15.85 18.02 10.02
C GLN A 119 15.67 19.34 10.76
N ARG A 120 14.98 20.33 10.17
CA ARG A 120 14.76 21.63 10.84
C ARG A 120 13.84 21.53 12.06
N ASN A 121 12.98 20.52 12.11
CA ASN A 121 12.13 20.21 13.27
C ASN A 121 12.80 19.23 14.25
N GLY A 122 14.08 18.90 14.05
CA GLY A 122 14.85 18.05 14.96
C GLY A 122 14.62 16.55 14.79
N TYR A 123 13.89 16.12 13.76
CA TYR A 123 13.68 14.71 13.44
C TYR A 123 14.83 14.15 12.62
N SER A 124 15.04 12.84 12.77
CA SER A 124 15.98 12.08 11.94
C SER A 124 15.40 11.82 10.54
N LEU A 125 16.26 11.36 9.64
CA LEU A 125 15.85 10.88 8.32
C LEU A 125 15.53 9.38 8.32
N GLN A 126 15.31 8.76 9.49
CA GLN A 126 15.03 7.34 9.59
C GLN A 126 13.87 6.93 8.68
N ARG A 127 12.76 7.69 8.69
CA ARG A 127 11.59 7.42 7.83
C ARG A 127 11.92 7.42 6.34
N LEU A 128 12.73 8.37 5.89
CA LEU A 128 13.19 8.39 4.50
C LEU A 128 14.00 7.13 4.16
N HIS A 129 14.90 6.73 5.05
CA HIS A 129 15.71 5.52 4.85
C HIS A 129 14.85 4.25 4.85
N GLU A 130 13.80 4.19 5.66
CA GLU A 130 12.82 3.11 5.67
C GLU A 130 12.08 3.00 4.34
N GLU A 131 11.62 4.11 3.74
CA GLU A 131 10.93 4.07 2.44
C GLU A 131 11.84 3.57 1.31
N TYR A 132 13.11 3.97 1.30
CA TYR A 132 14.09 3.39 0.37
C TYR A 132 14.33 1.90 0.66
N PHE A 133 14.43 1.50 1.92
CA PHE A 133 14.55 0.09 2.28
C PHE A 133 13.36 -0.70 1.74
N LEU A 134 12.11 -0.25 1.97
CA LEU A 134 10.89 -0.94 1.53
C LEU A 134 10.90 -1.11 0.00
N LEU A 135 11.26 -0.06 -0.73
CA LEU A 135 11.39 -0.11 -2.19
C LEU A 135 12.38 -1.18 -2.65
N TYR A 136 13.62 -1.16 -2.14
CA TYR A 136 14.64 -2.11 -2.58
C TYR A 136 14.39 -3.53 -2.08
N ASN A 137 13.85 -3.67 -0.88
CA ASN A 137 13.46 -4.95 -0.31
C ASN A 137 12.39 -5.62 -1.17
N TYR A 138 11.36 -4.88 -1.58
CA TYR A 138 10.29 -5.40 -2.42
C TYR A 138 10.81 -5.87 -3.79
N PHE A 139 11.66 -5.08 -4.45
CA PHE A 139 12.23 -5.44 -5.76
C PHE A 139 13.40 -6.42 -5.71
N GLY A 140 13.75 -6.96 -4.54
CA GLY A 140 14.80 -7.97 -4.41
C GLY A 140 16.22 -7.42 -4.62
N ILE A 141 16.45 -6.13 -4.37
CA ILE A 141 17.77 -5.47 -4.54
C ILE A 141 18.49 -5.45 -3.19
N GLN A 142 19.11 -6.58 -2.86
CA GLN A 142 19.61 -6.87 -1.51
C GLN A 142 20.71 -5.92 -1.02
N ASP A 143 21.66 -5.57 -1.88
CA ASP A 143 22.79 -4.69 -1.57
C ASP A 143 22.29 -3.32 -1.09
N LYS A 144 21.39 -2.70 -1.86
CA LYS A 144 20.78 -1.42 -1.48
C LYS A 144 19.92 -1.56 -0.24
N ALA A 145 19.09 -2.61 -0.15
CA ALA A 145 18.28 -2.83 1.05
C ALA A 145 19.16 -2.89 2.31
N GLN A 146 20.31 -3.57 2.25
CA GLN A 146 21.25 -3.67 3.37
C GLN A 146 21.93 -2.33 3.70
N ASP A 147 22.28 -1.52 2.69
CA ASP A 147 22.80 -0.16 2.91
C ASP A 147 21.81 0.70 3.69
N TYR A 148 20.53 0.69 3.30
CA TYR A 148 19.49 1.46 4.01
C TYR A 148 19.18 0.87 5.38
N GLN A 149 19.26 -0.45 5.59
CA GLN A 149 19.19 -1.00 6.96
C GLN A 149 20.31 -0.47 7.86
N ASN A 150 21.52 -0.31 7.33
CA ASN A 150 22.63 0.24 8.11
C ASN A 150 22.38 1.71 8.46
N LEU A 151 21.83 2.50 7.54
CA LEU A 151 21.43 3.89 7.79
C LEU A 151 20.32 3.98 8.84
N ILE A 152 19.30 3.12 8.76
CA ILE A 152 18.22 3.05 9.76
C ILE A 152 18.79 2.75 11.15
N ARG A 153 19.70 1.77 11.28
CA ARG A 153 20.33 1.43 12.57
C ARG A 153 21.21 2.55 13.14
N GLN A 154 21.71 3.44 12.29
CA GLN A 154 22.53 4.60 12.70
C GLN A 154 21.69 5.83 13.01
N ALA A 155 20.43 5.88 12.56
CA ALA A 155 19.55 7.00 12.80
C ALA A 155 19.14 7.06 14.29
N PRO A 156 19.13 8.25 14.91
CA PRO A 156 18.59 8.41 16.25
C PRO A 156 17.11 8.06 16.29
N ALA A 157 16.67 7.44 17.38
CA ALA A 157 15.23 7.32 17.65
C ALA A 157 14.64 8.71 17.91
N ASP A 158 13.47 8.97 17.34
CA ASP A 158 12.71 10.20 17.51
C ASP A 158 11.20 9.90 17.54
N ASP A 159 10.39 10.91 17.85
CA ASP A 159 8.93 10.76 17.98
C ASP A 159 8.23 10.51 16.63
N MET A 160 8.92 10.76 15.51
CA MET A 160 8.43 10.45 14.17
C MET A 160 8.86 9.05 13.73
N ALA A 161 9.65 8.30 14.51
CA ALA A 161 10.15 6.99 14.14
C ALA A 161 9.03 5.94 14.00
N ARG A 162 9.30 4.90 13.21
CA ARG A 162 8.36 3.79 13.03
C ARG A 162 8.21 3.03 14.34
N CYS A 163 6.98 2.67 14.68
CA CYS A 163 6.73 1.88 15.87
C CYS A 163 7.50 0.54 15.82
N THR A 164 7.83 -0.01 16.99
CA THR A 164 8.63 -1.24 17.10
C THR A 164 8.04 -2.41 16.32
N GLY A 165 6.71 -2.56 16.32
CA GLY A 165 6.04 -3.62 15.56
C GLY A 165 6.25 -3.48 14.05
N CYS A 166 5.98 -2.29 13.50
CA CYS A 166 6.11 -2.05 12.06
C CYS A 166 7.61 -2.15 11.64
N SER A 167 8.56 -1.75 12.51
CA SER A 167 10.01 -1.98 12.30
C SER A 167 10.41 -3.46 12.33
N GLN A 168 9.80 -4.25 13.22
CA GLN A 168 10.01 -5.71 13.27
C GLN A 168 9.44 -6.41 12.02
N ASN A 169 8.29 -5.96 11.52
CA ASN A 169 7.71 -6.49 10.28
C ASN A 169 8.64 -6.27 9.07
N MET A 170 9.34 -5.13 9.00
CA MET A 170 10.36 -4.92 7.96
C MET A 170 11.46 -5.98 7.99
N GLN A 171 11.84 -6.49 9.17
CA GLN A 171 12.80 -7.59 9.29
C GLN A 171 12.24 -8.94 8.87
N VAL A 172 10.95 -9.19 9.16
CA VAL A 172 10.24 -10.36 8.64
C VAL A 172 10.28 -10.36 7.11
N GLU A 173 9.91 -9.24 6.49
CA GLU A 173 9.90 -9.10 5.03
C GLU A 173 11.30 -9.26 4.43
N TYR A 174 12.34 -8.70 5.08
CA TYR A 174 13.73 -8.90 4.67
C TYR A 174 14.11 -10.39 4.68
N CYS A 175 13.77 -11.10 5.75
CA CYS A 175 14.05 -12.54 5.88
C CYS A 175 13.29 -13.36 4.83
N LEU A 176 12.08 -12.96 4.45
CA LEU A 176 11.30 -13.65 3.41
C LEU A 176 11.87 -13.43 2.00
N ASN A 177 12.40 -12.24 1.72
CA ASN A 177 12.92 -11.91 0.38
C ASN A 177 14.35 -12.39 0.17
N PHE A 178 15.19 -12.37 1.21
CA PHE A 178 16.64 -12.65 1.08
C PHE A 178 17.17 -13.76 1.99
N GLY A 179 16.36 -14.22 2.95
CA GLY A 179 16.73 -15.22 3.93
C GLY A 179 16.01 -16.55 3.71
N ASP A 180 15.56 -17.14 4.81
CA ASP A 180 14.73 -18.34 4.82
C ASP A 180 13.49 -18.07 5.68
N VAL A 181 12.40 -18.75 5.32
CA VAL A 181 11.09 -18.67 5.97
C VAL A 181 11.18 -19.03 7.45
N GLU A 182 12.08 -19.93 7.87
CA GLU A 182 12.27 -20.24 9.29
C GLU A 182 12.79 -19.03 10.09
N LYS A 183 13.71 -18.25 9.52
CA LYS A 183 14.16 -17.01 10.16
C LYS A 183 13.02 -15.99 10.22
N ALA A 184 12.26 -15.86 9.14
CA ALA A 184 11.09 -14.97 9.12
C ALA A 184 10.05 -15.34 10.19
N LYS A 185 9.81 -16.64 10.45
CA LYS A 185 8.92 -17.08 11.54
C LYS A 185 9.43 -16.69 12.92
N VAL A 186 10.75 -16.74 13.14
CA VAL A 186 11.36 -16.29 14.40
C VAL A 186 11.15 -14.79 14.58
N GLU A 187 11.45 -14.00 13.55
CA GLU A 187 11.24 -12.54 13.59
C GLU A 187 9.75 -12.17 13.74
N ALA A 188 8.84 -12.97 13.20
CA ALA A 188 7.40 -12.76 13.28
C ALA A 188 6.81 -13.14 14.65
N HIS A 189 7.54 -13.86 15.50
CA HIS A 189 6.99 -14.49 16.71
C HIS A 189 6.32 -13.48 17.66
N GLU A 190 6.94 -12.32 17.88
CA GLU A 190 6.37 -11.31 18.79
C GLU A 190 5.17 -10.58 18.20
N ILE A 191 5.15 -10.39 16.87
CA ILE A 191 4.02 -9.81 16.13
C ILE A 191 2.82 -10.74 16.22
N LEU A 192 3.00 -12.02 15.91
CA LEU A 192 1.91 -13.02 15.88
C LEU A 192 1.34 -13.29 17.28
N ASN A 193 2.15 -13.15 18.33
CA ASN A 193 1.68 -13.24 19.72
C ASN A 193 1.14 -11.91 20.27
N ARG A 194 0.96 -10.89 19.43
CA ARG A 194 0.44 -9.55 19.80
C ARG A 194 1.22 -8.88 20.95
N LYS A 195 2.51 -9.17 21.08
CA LYS A 195 3.40 -8.48 22.04
C LYS A 195 3.83 -7.13 21.50
N LEU A 196 3.91 -7.01 20.17
CA LEU A 196 4.14 -5.77 19.47
C LEU A 196 2.81 -5.31 18.87
N VAL A 197 2.28 -4.22 19.40
CA VAL A 197 1.05 -3.58 18.91
C VAL A 197 1.43 -2.28 18.24
N CYS A 198 0.80 -1.98 17.11
CA CYS A 198 0.81 -0.65 16.51
C CYS A 198 -0.62 -0.14 16.47
N ASP A 199 -0.81 1.14 16.79
CA ASP A 199 -2.13 1.77 16.76
C ASP A 199 -2.60 2.03 15.32
N ASP A 200 -1.67 2.19 14.36
CA ASP A 200 -1.96 2.55 12.97
C ASP A 200 -1.86 1.37 11.97
N CYS A 201 -1.13 0.30 12.33
CA CYS A 201 -0.90 -0.85 11.46
C CYS A 201 -1.26 -2.14 12.19
N ASP A 202 -2.33 -2.83 11.79
CA ASP A 202 -2.55 -4.19 12.31
C ASP A 202 -1.61 -5.13 11.55
N LEU A 203 -0.55 -5.56 12.22
CA LEU A 203 0.57 -6.29 11.62
C LEU A 203 0.36 -7.80 11.43
N PRO A 204 -0.42 -8.51 12.27
CA PRO A 204 -0.58 -9.95 12.15
C PRO A 204 -1.11 -10.40 10.78
N ASP A 205 -2.16 -9.80 10.23
CA ASP A 205 -2.73 -10.25 8.94
C ASP A 205 -1.75 -10.10 7.78
N ARG A 206 -1.03 -8.97 7.69
CA ARG A 206 0.04 -8.76 6.71
C ARG A 206 1.16 -9.81 6.88
N THR A 207 1.62 -10.02 8.11
CA THR A 207 2.68 -10.99 8.42
C THR A 207 2.26 -12.42 8.07
N LEU A 208 1.02 -12.79 8.42
CA LEU A 208 0.41 -14.10 8.15
C LEU A 208 0.26 -14.36 6.65
N ALA A 209 -0.16 -13.35 5.88
CA ALA A 209 -0.25 -13.43 4.43
C ALA A 209 1.12 -13.75 3.81
N ARG A 210 2.14 -12.97 4.16
CA ARG A 210 3.50 -13.11 3.64
C ARG A 210 4.12 -14.48 3.97
N LEU A 211 3.96 -14.96 5.20
CA LEU A 211 4.41 -16.29 5.63
C LEU A 211 3.67 -17.41 4.88
N SER A 212 2.35 -17.30 4.75
CA SER A 212 1.52 -18.26 4.02
C SER A 212 1.94 -18.36 2.55
N THR A 213 2.13 -17.22 1.88
CA THR A 213 2.59 -17.16 0.49
C THR A 213 3.95 -17.78 0.30
N ALA A 214 4.91 -17.45 1.17
CA ALA A 214 6.28 -17.98 1.07
C ALA A 214 6.30 -19.52 1.20
N LEU A 215 5.55 -20.08 2.16
CA LEU A 215 5.40 -21.53 2.32
C LEU A 215 4.66 -22.18 1.14
N THR A 216 3.66 -21.50 0.59
CA THR A 216 2.89 -21.96 -0.58
C THR A 216 3.76 -22.01 -1.85
N LYS A 217 4.66 -21.02 -2.04
CA LYS A 217 5.67 -21.05 -3.11
C LYS A 217 6.63 -22.24 -2.95
N GLN A 218 7.01 -22.59 -1.72
CA GLN A 218 7.80 -23.79 -1.41
C GLN A 218 7.01 -25.12 -1.44
N ASN A 219 5.72 -25.09 -1.81
CA ASN A 219 4.81 -26.25 -1.79
C ASN A 219 4.62 -26.89 -0.39
N LYS A 220 4.93 -26.17 0.69
CA LYS A 220 4.73 -26.58 2.10
C LYS A 220 3.30 -26.27 2.57
N LEU A 221 2.30 -26.77 1.85
CA LEU A 221 0.89 -26.37 2.02
C LEU A 221 0.33 -26.68 3.42
N ALA A 222 0.73 -27.80 4.03
CA ALA A 222 0.26 -28.17 5.36
C ALA A 222 0.70 -27.17 6.45
N GLU A 223 1.89 -26.60 6.29
CA GLU A 223 2.42 -25.59 7.20
C GLU A 223 1.82 -24.20 6.90
N ALA A 224 1.68 -23.86 5.61
CA ALA A 224 1.03 -22.63 5.18
C ALA A 224 -0.42 -22.51 5.70
N LYS A 225 -1.12 -23.63 5.82
CA LYS A 225 -2.52 -23.70 6.29
C LYS A 225 -2.75 -22.97 7.61
N SER A 226 -1.87 -23.14 8.60
CA SER A 226 -2.06 -22.51 9.92
C SER A 226 -1.98 -20.99 9.84
N PHE A 227 -1.06 -20.47 9.02
CA PHE A 227 -0.92 -19.03 8.81
C PHE A 227 -2.10 -18.47 7.99
N PHE A 228 -2.54 -19.21 6.97
CA PHE A 228 -3.75 -18.87 6.20
C PHE A 228 -4.99 -18.79 7.09
N GLU A 229 -5.27 -19.80 7.90
CA GLU A 229 -6.47 -19.84 8.74
C GLU A 229 -6.49 -18.70 9.77
N GLN A 230 -5.36 -18.42 10.42
CA GLN A 230 -5.23 -17.29 11.33
C GLN A 230 -5.40 -15.96 10.60
N GLY A 231 -4.79 -15.79 9.43
CA GLY A 231 -4.88 -14.55 8.65
C GLY A 231 -6.30 -14.26 8.18
N MET A 232 -7.01 -15.29 7.72
CA MET A 232 -8.42 -15.19 7.34
C MET A 232 -9.32 -14.82 8.53
N GLN A 233 -9.04 -15.32 9.73
CA GLN A 233 -9.76 -14.93 10.95
C GLN A 233 -9.56 -13.45 11.28
N GLU A 234 -8.32 -12.93 11.15
CA GLU A 234 -8.04 -11.51 11.39
C GLU A 234 -8.73 -10.61 10.36
N LEU A 235 -8.72 -10.98 9.08
CA LEU A 235 -9.45 -10.24 8.04
C LEU A 235 -10.96 -10.23 8.29
N ALA A 236 -11.53 -11.38 8.67
CA ALA A 236 -12.95 -11.49 8.98
C ALA A 236 -13.35 -10.64 10.20
N ARG A 237 -12.50 -10.58 11.23
CA ARG A 237 -12.72 -9.72 12.42
C ARG A 237 -12.86 -8.24 12.06
N LYS A 238 -12.18 -7.80 11.00
CA LYS A 238 -12.20 -6.42 10.50
C LYS A 238 -13.24 -6.16 9.42
N ASN A 239 -14.05 -7.17 9.10
CA ASN A 239 -15.01 -7.10 8.00
C ASN A 239 -14.36 -6.80 6.63
N PHE A 240 -13.14 -7.31 6.39
CA PHE A 240 -12.40 -7.17 5.13
C PHE A 240 -12.34 -5.72 4.63
N PRO A 241 -11.56 -4.85 5.28
CA PRO A 241 -11.43 -3.47 4.85
C PRO A 241 -10.80 -3.41 3.45
N GLU A 242 -11.12 -2.36 2.69
CA GLU A 242 -10.79 -2.31 1.27
C GLU A 242 -9.28 -2.28 0.99
N ASP A 243 -8.52 -1.57 1.83
CA ASP A 243 -7.06 -1.52 1.80
C ASP A 243 -6.42 -2.89 2.07
N ALA A 244 -7.12 -3.79 2.77
CA ALA A 244 -6.62 -5.13 3.04
C ALA A 244 -6.51 -6.02 1.81
N PHE A 245 -7.03 -5.62 0.66
CA PHE A 245 -6.88 -6.40 -0.56
C PHE A 245 -5.41 -6.67 -0.93
N GLU A 246 -4.51 -5.73 -0.60
CA GLU A 246 -3.06 -5.87 -0.83
C GLU A 246 -2.49 -7.18 -0.27
N TRP A 247 -2.92 -7.58 0.92
CA TRP A 247 -2.50 -8.85 1.54
C TRP A 247 -3.56 -9.95 1.45
N ALA A 248 -4.83 -9.63 1.23
CA ALA A 248 -5.88 -10.63 1.05
C ALA A 248 -5.66 -11.50 -0.20
N ILE A 249 -5.16 -10.91 -1.29
CA ILE A 249 -4.87 -11.65 -2.53
C ILE A 249 -3.78 -12.72 -2.35
N GLU A 250 -2.88 -12.54 -1.37
CA GLU A 250 -1.89 -13.54 -1.00
C GLU A 250 -2.53 -14.80 -0.42
N PHE A 251 -3.60 -14.68 0.36
CA PHE A 251 -4.39 -15.82 0.83
C PHE A 251 -5.13 -16.51 -0.33
N ALA A 252 -5.59 -15.75 -1.33
CA ALA A 252 -6.19 -16.33 -2.55
C ALA A 252 -5.18 -17.19 -3.33
N TYR A 253 -3.89 -16.86 -3.30
CA TYR A 253 -2.85 -17.70 -3.88
C TYR A 253 -2.69 -19.05 -3.16
N TYR A 254 -2.73 -19.07 -1.81
CA TYR A 254 -2.81 -20.34 -1.06
C TYR A 254 -4.05 -21.16 -1.45
N LEU A 255 -5.21 -20.52 -1.54
CA LEU A 255 -6.45 -21.17 -1.99
C LEU A 255 -6.30 -21.72 -3.42
N SER A 256 -5.59 -21.04 -4.31
CA SER A 256 -5.43 -21.50 -5.69
C SER A 256 -4.76 -22.88 -5.82
N LYS A 257 -3.90 -23.26 -4.85
CA LYS A 257 -3.26 -24.59 -4.79
C LYS A 257 -4.04 -25.64 -4.00
N THR A 258 -4.98 -25.24 -3.14
CA THR A 258 -5.68 -26.15 -2.22
C THR A 258 -7.17 -26.31 -2.55
N ASN A 259 -7.82 -25.23 -2.96
CA ASN A 259 -9.21 -25.18 -3.41
C ASN A 259 -9.40 -24.02 -4.40
N ASN A 260 -9.15 -24.29 -5.68
CA ASN A 260 -9.18 -23.26 -6.73
C ASN A 260 -10.55 -22.57 -6.89
N ALA A 261 -11.65 -23.30 -6.68
CA ALA A 261 -12.99 -22.71 -6.75
C ALA A 261 -13.20 -21.63 -5.67
N GLN A 262 -12.77 -21.93 -4.45
CA GLN A 262 -12.82 -20.97 -3.34
C GLN A 262 -11.88 -19.78 -3.56
N ALA A 263 -10.74 -19.97 -4.24
CA ALA A 263 -9.86 -18.87 -4.60
C ALA A 263 -10.57 -17.85 -5.51
N TRP A 264 -11.26 -18.31 -6.54
CA TRP A 264 -11.98 -17.43 -7.46
C TRP A 264 -13.23 -16.78 -6.85
N GLU A 265 -13.96 -17.50 -5.98
CA GLU A 265 -15.04 -16.91 -5.19
C GLU A 265 -14.53 -15.79 -4.27
N PHE A 266 -13.40 -16.02 -3.61
CA PHE A 266 -12.75 -15.00 -2.77
C PHE A 266 -12.32 -13.78 -3.59
N ILE A 267 -11.69 -14.01 -4.76
CA ILE A 267 -11.27 -12.93 -5.66
C ILE A 267 -12.48 -12.13 -6.12
N GLU A 268 -13.55 -12.77 -6.59
CA GLU A 268 -14.78 -12.08 -7.03
C GLU A 268 -15.37 -11.21 -5.91
N THR A 269 -15.39 -11.72 -4.68
CA THR A 269 -16.00 -11.04 -3.54
C THR A 269 -15.20 -9.83 -3.08
N HIS A 270 -13.87 -9.92 -3.12
CA HIS A 270 -12.99 -8.92 -2.49
C HIS A 270 -12.18 -8.08 -3.49
N TYR A 271 -12.28 -8.34 -4.80
CA TYR A 271 -11.58 -7.55 -5.81
C TYR A 271 -11.89 -6.05 -5.61
N PRO A 272 -10.89 -5.14 -5.70
CA PRO A 272 -11.12 -3.72 -5.44
C PRO A 272 -12.20 -3.14 -6.34
N LYS A 273 -13.19 -2.50 -5.73
CA LYS A 273 -14.32 -1.90 -6.46
C LYS A 273 -13.88 -0.69 -7.27
N TYR A 274 -12.88 0.02 -6.77
CA TYR A 274 -12.29 1.19 -7.39
C TYR A 274 -10.87 0.87 -7.87
N GLU A 275 -10.42 1.59 -8.90
CA GLU A 275 -9.10 1.40 -9.48
C GLU A 275 -7.99 1.69 -8.44
N PRO A 276 -7.16 0.70 -8.09
CA PRO A 276 -6.06 0.91 -7.15
C PRO A 276 -4.93 1.73 -7.75
N HIS A 277 -4.09 2.30 -6.89
CA HIS A 277 -2.83 2.93 -7.31
C HIS A 277 -1.92 1.93 -8.03
N ARG A 278 -1.04 2.43 -8.91
CA ARG A 278 -0.25 1.58 -9.82
C ARG A 278 0.62 0.55 -9.13
N PHE A 279 1.20 0.88 -7.98
CA PHE A 279 2.04 -0.08 -7.24
C PHE A 279 1.23 -1.28 -6.71
N LEU A 280 0.02 -1.04 -6.17
CA LEU A 280 -0.89 -2.11 -5.77
C LEU A 280 -1.36 -2.92 -6.99
N ARG A 281 -1.68 -2.27 -8.11
CA ARG A 281 -1.98 -2.97 -9.38
C ARG A 281 -0.84 -3.90 -9.82
N TYR A 282 0.42 -3.47 -9.66
CA TYR A 282 1.59 -4.31 -9.93
C TYR A 282 1.68 -5.54 -9.00
N GLN A 283 1.53 -5.34 -7.68
CA GLN A 283 1.49 -6.42 -6.70
C GLN A 283 0.35 -7.42 -7.00
N MET A 284 -0.85 -6.90 -7.26
CA MET A 284 -2.03 -7.68 -7.61
C MET A 284 -1.80 -8.51 -8.87
N ALA A 285 -1.27 -7.91 -9.94
CA ALA A 285 -1.03 -8.60 -11.19
C ALA A 285 -0.05 -9.77 -11.03
N ILE A 286 1.01 -9.61 -10.22
CA ILE A 286 1.93 -10.71 -9.89
C ILE A 286 1.18 -11.86 -9.21
N MET A 287 0.39 -11.58 -8.17
CA MET A 287 -0.33 -12.62 -7.45
C MET A 287 -1.41 -13.29 -8.32
N MET A 288 -2.11 -12.52 -9.15
CA MET A 288 -3.07 -13.05 -10.13
C MET A 288 -2.42 -14.00 -11.13
N LEU A 289 -1.20 -13.70 -11.62
CA LEU A 289 -0.47 -14.61 -12.50
C LEU A 289 -0.13 -15.94 -11.80
N GLY A 290 0.24 -15.90 -10.51
CA GLY A 290 0.43 -17.10 -9.70
C GLY A 290 -0.86 -17.91 -9.53
N ILE A 291 -1.99 -17.25 -9.29
CA ILE A 291 -3.31 -17.89 -9.16
C ILE A 291 -3.76 -18.51 -10.50
N LEU A 292 -3.57 -17.79 -11.61
CA LEU A 292 -3.89 -18.27 -12.96
C LEU A 292 -3.08 -19.51 -13.33
N LYS A 293 -1.78 -19.55 -12.98
CA LYS A 293 -0.93 -20.73 -13.18
C LYS A 293 -1.51 -21.98 -12.51
N ASN A 294 -2.07 -21.84 -11.31
CA ASN A 294 -2.71 -22.92 -10.56
C ASN A 294 -4.17 -23.19 -10.97
N THR A 295 -4.73 -22.39 -11.88
CA THR A 295 -6.12 -22.54 -12.33
C THR A 295 -6.21 -23.55 -13.47
N PRO A 296 -6.93 -24.67 -13.29
CA PRO A 296 -6.99 -25.75 -14.27
C PRO A 296 -7.94 -25.47 -15.45
N SER A 297 -8.89 -24.55 -15.28
CA SER A 297 -9.87 -24.24 -16.32
C SER A 297 -9.32 -23.24 -17.34
N GLU A 298 -9.54 -23.50 -18.62
CA GLU A 298 -9.23 -22.56 -19.72
C GLU A 298 -10.23 -21.39 -19.78
N LYS A 299 -11.45 -21.60 -19.25
CA LYS A 299 -12.50 -20.59 -19.17
C LYS A 299 -12.81 -20.30 -17.70
N ILE A 300 -12.67 -19.06 -17.30
CA ILE A 300 -12.85 -18.62 -15.91
C ILE A 300 -14.09 -17.75 -15.86
N LYS A 301 -15.05 -18.11 -15.02
CA LYS A 301 -16.24 -17.31 -14.76
C LYS A 301 -16.02 -16.50 -13.49
N VAL A 302 -15.93 -15.18 -13.61
CA VAL A 302 -15.65 -14.26 -12.50
C VAL A 302 -16.17 -12.86 -12.83
N GLN A 303 -16.78 -12.17 -11.87
CA GLN A 303 -17.16 -10.77 -12.02
C GLN A 303 -15.99 -9.87 -11.63
N PHE A 304 -15.41 -9.19 -12.62
CA PHE A 304 -14.44 -8.12 -12.39
C PHE A 304 -15.16 -6.76 -12.42
N PRO A 305 -14.62 -5.74 -11.73
CA PRO A 305 -15.13 -4.36 -11.83
C PRO A 305 -14.91 -3.79 -13.23
N ASP A 306 -15.64 -2.74 -13.61
CA ASP A 306 -15.57 -2.16 -14.96
C ASP A 306 -14.28 -1.38 -15.25
N TRP A 307 -13.51 -1.03 -14.21
CA TRP A 307 -12.23 -0.33 -14.36
C TRP A 307 -11.11 -1.21 -14.92
N VAL A 308 -11.21 -2.55 -14.86
CA VAL A 308 -10.18 -3.40 -15.47
C VAL A 308 -10.26 -3.34 -17.00
N PRO A 309 -9.12 -3.22 -17.71
CA PRO A 309 -9.13 -2.99 -19.16
C PRO A 309 -9.68 -4.17 -19.98
N PHE A 310 -9.77 -5.35 -19.37
CA PHE A 310 -10.30 -6.57 -19.98
C PHE A 310 -11.75 -6.86 -19.60
N PHE A 311 -12.44 -5.97 -18.88
CA PHE A 311 -13.81 -6.17 -18.42
C PHE A 311 -14.77 -6.57 -19.56
N GLN A 312 -15.66 -7.52 -19.28
CA GLN A 312 -16.70 -7.95 -20.20
C GLN A 312 -17.97 -8.36 -19.45
N ASN A 313 -19.12 -7.95 -20.01
CA ASN A 313 -20.45 -8.21 -19.44
C ASN A 313 -20.80 -9.70 -19.32
N THR A 314 -20.13 -10.58 -20.06
CA THR A 314 -20.35 -12.03 -20.01
C THR A 314 -19.78 -12.66 -18.74
N ALA A 315 -18.82 -12.00 -18.09
CA ALA A 315 -18.07 -12.50 -16.95
C ALA A 315 -17.34 -13.84 -17.21
N VAL A 316 -17.05 -14.20 -18.46
CA VAL A 316 -16.42 -15.48 -18.85
C VAL A 316 -15.17 -15.24 -19.67
N TYR A 317 -14.01 -15.40 -19.06
CA TYR A 317 -12.71 -15.01 -19.61
C TYR A 317 -11.91 -16.21 -20.08
N ASP A 318 -11.17 -16.04 -21.17
CA ASP A 318 -10.08 -16.96 -21.53
C ASP A 318 -8.92 -16.78 -20.56
N LYS A 319 -8.45 -17.87 -19.95
CA LYS A 319 -7.32 -17.87 -19.03
C LYS A 319 -6.08 -17.21 -19.66
N ALA A 320 -5.73 -17.60 -20.88
CA ALA A 320 -4.59 -17.03 -21.61
C ALA A 320 -4.73 -15.51 -21.86
N ALA A 321 -5.96 -15.01 -22.03
CA ALA A 321 -6.22 -13.58 -22.18
C ALA A 321 -6.00 -12.83 -20.87
N LEU A 322 -6.45 -13.39 -19.74
CA LEU A 322 -6.18 -12.83 -18.41
C LEU A 322 -4.69 -12.84 -18.08
N GLU A 323 -4.00 -13.95 -18.33
CA GLU A 323 -2.54 -14.06 -18.14
C GLU A 323 -1.81 -12.99 -18.95
N THR A 324 -2.19 -12.80 -20.22
CA THR A 324 -1.61 -11.76 -21.07
C THR A 324 -1.89 -10.37 -20.51
N ALA A 325 -3.13 -10.08 -20.09
CA ALA A 325 -3.50 -8.76 -19.60
C ALA A 325 -2.73 -8.37 -18.33
N TYR A 326 -2.73 -9.24 -17.31
CA TYR A 326 -2.01 -9.00 -16.06
C TYR A 326 -0.49 -8.92 -16.28
N TYR A 327 0.07 -9.77 -17.15
CA TYR A 327 1.50 -9.71 -17.47
C TYR A 327 1.88 -8.39 -18.13
N GLN A 328 1.13 -7.93 -19.13
CA GLN A 328 1.44 -6.67 -19.82
C GLN A 328 1.32 -5.47 -18.89
N GLU A 329 0.30 -5.47 -18.02
CA GLU A 329 0.12 -4.43 -17.01
C GLU A 329 1.28 -4.37 -16.02
N ALA A 330 1.62 -5.51 -15.39
CA ALA A 330 2.75 -5.58 -14.46
C ALA A 330 4.06 -5.19 -15.14
N LYS A 331 4.28 -5.64 -16.38
CA LYS A 331 5.47 -5.33 -17.16
C LYS A 331 5.58 -3.84 -17.45
N ALA A 332 4.51 -3.20 -17.88
CA ALA A 332 4.49 -1.76 -18.17
C ALA A 332 4.83 -0.94 -16.91
N ILE A 333 4.22 -1.28 -15.77
CA ILE A 333 4.47 -0.62 -14.49
C ILE A 333 5.93 -0.84 -14.03
N GLY A 334 6.39 -2.09 -14.03
CA GLY A 334 7.75 -2.45 -13.62
C GLY A 334 8.83 -1.80 -14.50
N GLN A 335 8.61 -1.72 -15.82
CA GLN A 335 9.54 -1.04 -16.74
C GLN A 335 9.59 0.46 -16.51
N LYS A 336 8.43 1.10 -16.25
CA LYS A 336 8.38 2.52 -15.93
C LYS A 336 9.13 2.81 -14.63
N MET A 337 8.91 1.99 -13.60
CA MET A 337 9.62 2.08 -12.33
C MET A 337 11.13 1.86 -12.48
N ALA A 338 11.55 0.85 -13.25
CA ALA A 338 12.96 0.57 -13.53
C ALA A 338 13.66 1.73 -14.24
N THR A 339 12.95 2.38 -15.18
CA THR A 339 13.44 3.57 -15.88
C THR A 339 13.56 4.75 -14.94
N ARG A 340 12.56 4.97 -14.07
CA ARG A 340 12.55 6.04 -13.07
C ARG A 340 13.74 5.92 -12.12
N GLU A 341 14.00 4.72 -11.59
CA GLU A 341 15.10 4.50 -10.64
C GLU A 341 16.46 4.29 -11.31
N GLY A 342 16.52 4.07 -12.63
CA GLY A 342 17.74 3.67 -13.32
C GLY A 342 18.25 2.29 -12.88
N LEU A 343 17.34 1.39 -12.49
CA LEU A 343 17.67 0.07 -11.94
C LEU A 343 17.03 -1.06 -12.76
N PRO A 344 17.78 -1.73 -13.65
CA PRO A 344 17.27 -2.83 -14.47
C PRO A 344 16.72 -4.01 -13.66
N ALA A 345 17.20 -4.22 -12.43
CA ALA A 345 16.71 -5.27 -11.53
C ALA A 345 15.20 -5.15 -11.24
N ILE A 346 14.66 -3.93 -11.19
CA ILE A 346 13.23 -3.67 -11.00
C ILE A 346 12.41 -4.25 -12.16
N ALA A 347 12.90 -4.15 -13.40
CA ALA A 347 12.21 -4.72 -14.55
C ALA A 347 12.26 -6.25 -14.54
N ALA A 348 13.37 -6.83 -14.07
CA ALA A 348 13.55 -8.28 -13.96
C ALA A 348 12.72 -8.91 -12.83
N HIS A 349 12.33 -8.13 -11.83
CA HIS A 349 11.57 -8.60 -10.67
C HIS A 349 10.28 -9.35 -11.05
N LEU A 350 9.55 -8.89 -12.07
CA LEU A 350 8.32 -9.55 -12.52
C LEU A 350 8.57 -10.99 -12.94
N ASP A 351 9.52 -11.20 -13.86
CA ASP A 351 9.82 -12.52 -14.40
C ASP A 351 10.41 -13.45 -13.30
N GLN A 352 11.17 -12.90 -12.35
CA GLN A 352 11.67 -13.63 -11.18
C GLN A 352 10.52 -14.11 -10.28
N GLN A 353 9.54 -13.26 -9.99
CA GLN A 353 8.38 -13.65 -9.17
C GLN A 353 7.53 -14.72 -9.87
N ILE A 354 7.31 -14.58 -11.18
CA ILE A 354 6.56 -15.57 -11.97
C ILE A 354 7.25 -16.94 -11.98
N ALA A 355 8.58 -16.94 -12.09
CA ALA A 355 9.38 -18.17 -12.04
C ALA A 355 9.31 -18.88 -10.68
N ALA A 356 9.01 -18.14 -9.60
CA ALA A 356 8.91 -18.66 -8.24
C ALA A 356 7.54 -19.25 -7.85
N PHE A 357 6.51 -19.11 -8.70
CA PHE A 357 5.20 -19.75 -8.50
C PHE A 357 5.20 -21.21 -8.93
#